data_AF-A0A7W0KNH0-F1
#
_entry.id   AF-A0A7W0KNH0-F1
#
_cell.length_a   1.000
_cell.length_b   1.000
_cell.length_c   1.000
_cell.angle_alpha   90.00
_cell.angle_beta   90.00
_cell.angle_gamma   90.00
#
_symmetry.space_group_name_H-M   'P 1'
#
loop_
_entity.id
_entity.type
_entity.pdbx_description
1 polymer ?
#
loop_
_entity_poly.entity_id
_entity_poly.type
_entity_poly.pdbx_seq_one_letter_code
_entity_poly.pdbx_strand_id
1 'polypeptide(L)'
;MNNDALVAALGMDAVAAVHGYRQQVISEADRRGLRLVSEALSDVVQLSTEVYTVVDPIDIRLAVLPCRGRGRGDLADPMLRWDPAHGWSLSYRGEHSPRDHYAGTHAAPLDLVPTAAEVVAWAISVLDGHTVGHRAPPRHLDLDDDPGAIRLLLGFASTTQPEPGQTSRAAVEHNDRRRHVTFAT
;
A
#
# COMPACT_ATOMS: atom_id res chain seq x y z
N MET A 1 -18.57 -8.35 1.60
CA MET A 1 -19.67 -7.38 1.49
C MET A 1 -19.42 -6.22 2.46
N ASN A 2 -18.29 -5.51 2.28
CA ASN A 2 -17.97 -4.28 3.04
C ASN A 2 -17.30 -3.20 2.17
N ASN A 3 -17.16 -3.45 0.85
CA ASN A 3 -16.48 -2.53 -0.05
C ASN A 3 -17.48 -1.53 -0.66
N ASP A 4 -18.73 -1.94 -0.86
CA ASP A 4 -19.79 -1.08 -1.43
C ASP A 4 -20.11 0.14 -0.55
N ALA A 5 -20.11 -0.05 0.78
CA ALA A 5 -20.34 1.03 1.75
C ALA A 5 -19.19 2.04 1.73
N LEU A 6 -17.94 1.55 1.75
CA LEU A 6 -16.76 2.41 1.62
C LEU A 6 -16.72 3.15 0.27
N VAL A 7 -17.08 2.48 -0.83
CA VAL A 7 -17.20 3.13 -2.16
C VAL A 7 -18.27 4.20 -2.14
N ALA A 8 -19.43 3.94 -1.53
CA ALA A 8 -20.49 4.94 -1.40
C ALA A 8 -20.02 6.16 -0.58
N ALA A 9 -19.22 5.95 0.46
CA ALA A 9 -18.69 7.01 1.30
C ALA A 9 -17.56 7.82 0.65
N LEU A 10 -16.63 7.16 -0.06
CA LEU A 10 -15.48 7.79 -0.73
C LEU A 10 -15.80 8.31 -2.14
N GLY A 11 -16.87 7.83 -2.77
CA GLY A 11 -17.25 8.19 -4.13
C GLY A 11 -16.19 7.77 -5.18
N MET A 12 -15.98 8.63 -6.18
CA MET A 12 -15.05 8.37 -7.30
C MET A 12 -13.58 8.26 -6.86
N ASP A 13 -13.25 8.75 -5.66
CA ASP A 13 -11.87 8.81 -5.16
C ASP A 13 -11.46 7.55 -4.39
N ALA A 14 -12.37 6.58 -4.18
CA ALA A 14 -12.11 5.38 -3.39
C ALA A 14 -10.88 4.60 -3.88
N VAL A 15 -10.82 4.33 -5.18
CA VAL A 15 -9.72 3.58 -5.80
C VAL A 15 -8.41 4.37 -5.73
N ALA A 16 -8.46 5.68 -5.95
CA ALA A 16 -7.28 6.54 -5.90
C ALA A 16 -6.71 6.64 -4.48
N ALA A 17 -7.58 6.76 -3.47
CA ALA A 17 -7.22 6.74 -2.06
C ALA A 17 -6.51 5.45 -1.66
N VAL A 18 -7.12 4.30 -1.97
CA VAL A 18 -6.55 2.98 -1.65
C VAL A 18 -5.25 2.74 -2.41
N HIS A 19 -5.19 3.16 -3.68
CA HIS A 19 -3.96 3.12 -4.48
C HIS A 19 -2.85 3.95 -3.83
N GLY A 20 -3.12 5.19 -3.43
CA GLY A 20 -2.17 6.05 -2.75
C GLY A 20 -1.67 5.45 -1.44
N TYR A 21 -2.57 4.87 -0.66
CA TYR A 21 -2.25 4.21 0.60
C TYR A 21 -1.33 3.00 0.38
N ARG A 22 -1.65 2.17 -0.61
CA ARG A 22 -0.81 1.05 -1.08
C ARG A 22 0.61 1.51 -1.42
N GLN A 23 0.75 2.59 -2.19
CA GLN A 23 2.07 3.11 -2.59
C GLN A 23 2.88 3.63 -1.40
N GLN A 24 2.23 4.27 -0.42
CA GLN A 24 2.92 4.71 0.79
C GLN A 24 3.46 3.54 1.61
N VAL A 25 2.68 2.46 1.77
CA VAL A 25 3.13 1.25 2.47
C VAL A 25 4.32 0.60 1.77
N ILE A 26 4.26 0.46 0.44
CA ILE A 26 5.38 -0.07 -0.36
C ILE A 26 6.63 0.80 -0.19
N SER A 27 6.50 2.12 -0.31
CA SER A 27 7.62 3.07 -0.20
C SER A 27 8.26 3.03 1.19
N GLU A 28 7.44 2.96 2.23
CA GLU A 28 7.90 2.87 3.62
C GLU A 28 8.57 1.53 3.91
N ALA A 29 8.05 0.44 3.33
CA ALA A 29 8.67 -0.87 3.44
C ALA A 29 10.05 -0.89 2.80
N ASP A 30 10.20 -0.34 1.59
CA ASP A 30 11.49 -0.23 0.91
C ASP A 30 12.49 0.57 1.73
N ARG A 31 12.05 1.71 2.29
CA ARG A 31 12.86 2.55 3.19
C ARG A 31 13.38 1.79 4.42
N ARG A 32 12.62 0.81 4.92
CA ARG A 32 13.00 -0.05 6.05
C ARG A 32 13.64 -1.38 5.65
N GLY A 33 13.95 -1.55 4.36
CA GLY A 33 14.61 -2.75 3.84
C GLY A 33 13.71 -3.98 3.71
N LEU A 34 12.38 -3.79 3.70
CA LEU A 34 11.39 -4.82 3.39
C LEU A 34 10.93 -4.67 1.94
N ARG A 35 11.06 -5.73 1.13
CA ARG A 35 10.62 -5.71 -0.27
C ARG A 35 9.18 -6.18 -0.36
N LEU A 36 8.27 -5.25 -0.67
CA LEU A 36 6.87 -5.54 -0.95
C LEU A 36 6.59 -5.39 -2.44
N VAL A 37 5.85 -6.34 -3.01
CA VAL A 37 5.41 -6.28 -4.41
C VAL A 37 3.90 -6.48 -4.46
N SER A 38 3.20 -5.55 -5.11
CA SER A 38 1.80 -5.73 -5.46
C SER A 38 1.69 -7.00 -6.29
N GLU A 39 0.94 -7.97 -5.78
CA GLU A 39 0.70 -9.16 -6.57
C GLU A 39 -0.11 -8.77 -7.80
N ALA A 40 0.25 -9.26 -8.99
CA ALA A 40 -0.47 -8.99 -10.24
C ALA A 40 -1.96 -9.36 -10.17
N LEU A 41 -2.34 -10.19 -9.18
CA LEU A 41 -3.73 -10.40 -8.80
C LEU A 41 -4.48 -9.09 -8.50
N SER A 42 -3.81 -8.03 -8.02
CA SER A 42 -4.45 -6.78 -7.61
C SER A 42 -4.73 -5.79 -8.75
N ASP A 43 -4.20 -6.01 -9.96
CA ASP A 43 -4.25 -5.02 -11.05
C ASP A 43 -4.85 -5.58 -12.37
N VAL A 44 -5.75 -6.57 -12.29
CA VAL A 44 -6.42 -7.33 -13.38
C VAL A 44 -5.65 -8.58 -13.83
N VAL A 45 -6.28 -9.75 -13.68
CA VAL A 45 -5.78 -11.03 -14.22
C VAL A 45 -6.65 -11.49 -15.39
N GLN A 46 -6.05 -11.50 -16.57
CA GLN A 46 -6.58 -12.25 -17.72
C GLN A 46 -6.15 -13.71 -17.57
N LEU A 47 -7.06 -14.57 -17.13
CA LEU A 47 -6.80 -16.01 -16.99
C LEU A 47 -6.93 -16.75 -18.33
N SER A 48 -7.72 -16.19 -19.26
CA SER A 48 -7.84 -16.63 -20.64
C SER A 48 -8.44 -15.51 -21.51
N THR A 49 -8.62 -15.74 -22.81
CA THR A 49 -9.26 -14.81 -23.74
C THR A 49 -10.69 -14.42 -23.33
N GLU A 50 -11.34 -15.20 -22.45
CA GLU A 50 -12.75 -15.06 -22.07
C GLU A 50 -13.00 -15.01 -20.55
N VAL A 51 -11.97 -15.22 -19.70
CA VAL A 51 -12.12 -15.23 -18.24
C VAL A 51 -11.20 -14.19 -17.60
N TYR A 52 -11.83 -13.14 -17.07
CA TYR A 52 -11.18 -12.14 -16.24
C TYR A 52 -11.62 -12.36 -14.79
N THR A 53 -10.67 -12.43 -13.87
CA THR A 53 -11.00 -12.27 -12.45
C THR A 53 -10.85 -10.80 -12.12
N VAL A 54 -11.96 -10.12 -11.92
CA VAL A 54 -11.95 -8.74 -11.40
C VAL A 54 -11.60 -8.86 -9.93
N VAL A 55 -10.35 -8.53 -9.60
CA VAL A 55 -9.98 -8.32 -8.21
C VAL A 55 -10.45 -6.94 -7.83
N ASP A 56 -11.05 -6.87 -6.65
CA ASP A 56 -11.58 -5.64 -6.12
C ASP A 56 -10.44 -4.62 -5.99
N PRO A 57 -10.52 -3.45 -6.66
CA PRO A 57 -9.47 -2.43 -6.61
C PRO A 57 -9.26 -1.83 -5.21
N ILE A 58 -10.13 -2.16 -4.25
CA ILE A 58 -10.08 -1.72 -2.86
C ILE A 58 -9.41 -2.76 -1.95
N ASP A 59 -9.19 -4.00 -2.42
CA ASP A 59 -8.39 -5.02 -1.71
C ASP A 59 -6.90 -4.86 -2.06
N ILE A 60 -6.05 -4.66 -1.04
CA ILE A 60 -4.60 -4.56 -1.23
C ILE A 60 -3.96 -5.91 -0.91
N ARG A 61 -3.14 -6.44 -1.83
CA ARG A 61 -2.34 -7.66 -1.60
C ARG A 61 -0.89 -7.45 -1.98
N LEU A 62 -0.01 -7.55 -0.99
CA LEU A 62 1.43 -7.32 -1.12
C LEU A 62 2.20 -8.57 -0.73
N ALA A 63 2.88 -9.18 -1.70
CA ALA A 63 3.81 -10.27 -1.45
C ALA A 63 5.08 -9.73 -0.79
N VAL A 64 5.51 -10.37 0.30
CA VAL A 64 6.77 -10.07 0.97
C VAL A 64 7.86 -10.87 0.28
N LEU A 65 8.77 -10.19 -0.42
CA LEU A 65 9.90 -10.84 -1.06
C LEU A 65 11.06 -11.05 -0.08
N PRO A 66 11.85 -12.13 -0.25
CA PRO A 66 13.04 -12.35 0.54
C PRO A 66 14.03 -11.18 0.41
N CYS A 67 14.40 -10.58 1.53
CA CYS A 67 15.46 -9.58 1.59
C CYS A 67 16.81 -10.27 1.89
N ARG A 68 17.89 -9.83 1.23
CA ARG A 68 19.24 -10.33 1.54
C ARG A 68 19.59 -10.03 3.01
N GLY A 69 19.86 -11.05 3.80
CA GLY A 69 20.35 -10.92 5.18
C GLY A 69 19.33 -11.19 6.30
N ARG A 70 18.04 -11.36 6.00
CA ARG A 70 17.05 -11.86 6.96
C ARG A 70 16.94 -13.38 6.80
N GLY A 71 17.29 -14.11 7.85
CA GLY A 71 17.36 -15.58 7.83
C GLY A 71 16.06 -16.19 7.33
N ARG A 72 16.18 -17.17 6.43
CA ARG A 72 15.07 -18.05 6.02
C ARG A 72 14.61 -18.84 7.24
N GLY A 73 13.67 -18.30 8.00
CA GLY A 73 12.68 -19.14 8.66
C GLY A 73 11.86 -19.81 7.55
N ASP A 74 11.53 -21.08 7.73
CA ASP A 74 10.79 -21.97 6.82
C ASP A 74 9.31 -21.54 6.62
N LEU A 75 9.06 -20.24 6.66
CA LEU A 75 7.77 -19.63 6.45
C LEU A 75 7.51 -19.63 4.95
N ALA A 76 6.41 -20.26 4.55
CA ALA A 76 5.80 -20.11 3.24
C ALA A 76 5.75 -18.61 2.86
N ASP A 77 5.67 -18.28 1.57
CA ASP A 77 5.76 -16.89 1.09
C ASP A 77 4.77 -15.95 1.83
N PRO A 78 5.23 -15.02 2.70
CA PRO A 78 4.35 -14.17 3.47
C PRO A 78 3.69 -13.11 2.59
N MET A 79 2.46 -12.74 2.95
CA MET A 79 1.65 -11.77 2.24
C MET A 79 0.91 -10.85 3.20
N LEU A 80 1.10 -9.55 3.01
CA LEU A 80 0.30 -8.52 3.65
C LEU A 80 -0.97 -8.28 2.84
N ARG A 81 -2.10 -8.18 3.54
CA ARG A 81 -3.40 -7.89 2.94
C ARG A 81 -4.07 -6.75 3.67
N TRP A 82 -4.85 -5.95 2.97
CA TRP A 82 -5.74 -4.97 3.57
C TRP A 82 -7.09 -5.02 2.88
N ASP A 83 -8.14 -5.07 3.69
CA ASP A 83 -9.51 -4.85 3.23
C ASP A 83 -10.28 -3.96 4.21
N PRO A 84 -11.32 -3.26 3.75
CA PRO A 84 -12.09 -2.33 4.59
C PRO A 84 -12.72 -2.94 5.83
N ALA A 85 -13.05 -4.24 5.83
CA ALA A 85 -13.73 -4.89 6.94
C ALA A 85 -12.77 -5.34 8.05
N HIS A 86 -11.53 -5.68 7.67
CA HIS A 86 -10.59 -6.33 8.58
C HIS A 86 -9.29 -5.56 8.80
N GLY A 87 -9.08 -4.48 8.04
CA GLY A 87 -7.83 -3.72 8.07
C GLY A 87 -6.63 -4.55 7.59
N TRP A 88 -5.43 -4.21 8.06
CA TRP A 88 -4.22 -4.93 7.67
C TRP A 88 -4.12 -6.30 8.36
N SER A 89 -3.70 -7.29 7.59
CA SER A 89 -3.42 -8.64 8.08
C SER A 89 -2.22 -9.28 7.36
N LEU A 90 -1.63 -10.29 7.99
CA LEU A 90 -0.53 -11.08 7.47
C LEU A 90 -1.03 -12.52 7.30
N SER A 91 -0.81 -13.06 6.12
CA SER A 91 -1.17 -14.41 5.73
C SER A 91 -0.01 -15.04 4.97
N TYR A 92 -0.12 -16.33 4.65
CA TYR A 92 0.76 -16.97 3.68
C TYR A 92 0.09 -17.10 2.34
N ARG A 93 0.89 -17.05 1.27
CA ARG A 93 0.41 -17.28 -0.09
C ARG A 93 -0.28 -18.65 -0.16
N GLY A 94 -1.56 -18.64 -0.57
CA GLY A 94 -2.41 -19.84 -0.62
C GLY A 94 -3.27 -20.09 0.62
N GLU A 95 -3.02 -19.40 1.74
CA GLU A 95 -3.94 -19.39 2.88
C GLU A 95 -5.07 -18.36 2.62
N HIS A 96 -6.31 -18.81 2.82
CA HIS A 96 -7.49 -17.94 2.77
C HIS A 96 -7.75 -17.21 4.09
N SER A 97 -7.14 -17.67 5.18
CA SER A 97 -7.31 -17.09 6.52
C SER A 97 -6.04 -16.34 6.93
N PRO A 98 -6.19 -15.13 7.49
CA PRO A 98 -5.08 -14.40 8.08
C PRO A 98 -4.52 -15.14 9.29
N ARG A 99 -3.20 -15.08 9.47
CA ARG A 99 -2.52 -15.57 10.68
C ARG A 99 -2.56 -14.50 11.76
N ASP A 100 -2.21 -13.27 11.39
CA ASP A 100 -2.15 -12.13 12.30
C ASP A 100 -2.90 -10.94 11.72
N HIS A 101 -3.58 -10.20 12.60
CA HIS A 101 -4.24 -8.94 12.27
C HIS A 101 -3.49 -7.80 12.95
N TYR A 102 -3.42 -6.66 12.25
CA TYR A 102 -2.96 -5.42 12.84
C TYR A 102 -3.96 -4.90 13.88
N ALA A 103 -5.23 -4.81 13.47
CA ALA A 103 -6.32 -4.35 14.31
C ALA A 103 -6.80 -5.46 15.26
N GLY A 104 -6.91 -5.15 16.55
CA GLY A 104 -7.40 -6.10 17.56
C GLY A 104 -8.94 -6.11 17.67
N THR A 105 -9.46 -7.02 18.49
CA THR A 105 -10.90 -7.25 18.74
C THR A 105 -11.68 -6.02 19.27
N HIS A 106 -10.99 -4.98 19.70
CA HIS A 106 -11.57 -3.74 20.22
C HIS A 106 -11.15 -2.50 19.42
N ALA A 107 -10.66 -2.69 18.20
CA ALA A 107 -10.33 -1.63 17.27
C ALA A 107 -11.56 -0.78 16.93
N ALA A 108 -11.39 0.54 16.89
CA ALA A 108 -12.33 1.47 16.28
C ALA A 108 -12.15 1.47 14.75
N PRO A 109 -13.10 2.00 13.95
CA PRO A 109 -12.98 1.97 12.50
C PRO A 109 -11.71 2.67 11.98
N LEU A 110 -11.27 3.74 12.64
CA LEU A 110 -10.01 4.43 12.30
C LEU A 110 -8.77 3.54 12.46
N ASP A 111 -8.78 2.59 13.40
CA ASP A 111 -7.65 1.67 13.64
C ASP A 111 -7.47 0.65 12.50
N LEU A 112 -8.44 0.54 11.58
CA LEU A 112 -8.33 -0.26 10.36
C LEU A 112 -7.46 0.42 9.28
N VAL A 113 -7.18 1.72 9.42
CA VAL A 113 -6.33 2.51 8.51
C VAL A 113 -5.12 3.09 9.26
N PRO A 114 -4.21 2.25 9.79
CA PRO A 114 -2.98 2.75 10.40
C PRO A 114 -2.08 3.50 9.40
N THR A 115 -1.10 4.23 9.91
CA THR A 115 -0.09 4.83 9.05
C THR A 115 0.79 3.77 8.39
N ALA A 116 1.37 4.07 7.22
CA ALA A 116 2.31 3.17 6.55
C ALA A 116 3.49 2.76 7.47
N ALA A 117 3.95 3.68 8.32
CA ALA A 117 5.02 3.45 9.29
C ALA A 117 4.64 2.40 10.34
N GLU A 118 3.39 2.39 10.79
CA GLU A 118 2.87 1.43 11.76
C GLU A 118 2.66 0.05 11.12
N VAL A 119 2.09 -0.01 9.91
CA VAL A 119 1.92 -1.26 9.15
C VAL A 119 3.25 -1.97 8.97
N VAL A 120 4.27 -1.24 8.51
CA VAL A 120 5.59 -1.82 8.25
C VAL A 120 6.30 -2.21 9.55
N ALA A 121 6.19 -1.41 10.62
CA ALA A 121 6.73 -1.78 11.93
C ALA A 121 6.12 -3.08 12.46
N TRP A 122 4.80 -3.19 12.37
CA TRP A 122 4.05 -4.38 12.76
C TRP A 122 4.46 -5.59 11.92
N ALA A 123 4.47 -5.46 10.58
CA ALA A 123 4.85 -6.55 9.68
C ALA A 123 6.27 -7.06 9.96
N ILE A 124 7.23 -6.16 10.17
CA ILE A 124 8.60 -6.51 10.54
C ILE A 124 8.65 -7.29 11.85
N SER A 125 7.92 -6.83 12.87
CA SER A 125 7.84 -7.46 14.18
C SER A 125 7.34 -8.91 14.07
N VAL A 126 6.23 -9.12 13.33
CA VAL A 126 5.64 -10.45 13.10
C VAL A 126 6.61 -11.35 12.31
N LEU A 127 7.24 -10.83 11.27
CA LEU A 127 8.23 -11.58 10.48
C LEU A 127 9.48 -11.94 11.28
N ASP A 128 9.84 -11.17 12.31
CA ASP A 128 10.91 -11.48 13.25
C ASP A 128 10.48 -12.48 14.36
N GLY A 129 9.26 -13.02 14.27
CA GLY A 129 8.75 -14.04 15.18
C GLY A 129 8.05 -13.49 16.43
N HIS A 130 7.82 -12.18 16.51
CA HIS A 130 7.02 -11.60 17.59
C HIS A 130 5.55 -11.75 17.27
N THR A 131 4.85 -12.62 17.98
CA THR A 131 3.40 -12.76 17.82
C THR A 131 2.69 -11.55 18.41
N VAL A 132 1.96 -10.82 17.57
CA VAL A 132 0.98 -9.84 18.03
C VAL A 132 -0.30 -10.64 18.24
N GLY A 133 -0.63 -10.94 19.50
CA GLY A 133 -1.61 -11.97 19.86
C GLY A 133 -2.89 -11.96 19.00
N HIS A 134 -3.28 -13.15 18.53
CA HIS A 134 -4.46 -13.38 17.68
C HIS A 134 -5.70 -12.65 18.20
N ARG A 135 -6.11 -11.62 17.49
CA ARG A 135 -7.40 -10.98 17.69
C ARG A 135 -7.98 -10.69 16.32
N ALA A 136 -8.88 -11.54 15.87
CA ALA A 136 -9.70 -11.21 14.72
C ALA A 136 -10.34 -9.83 14.95
N PRO A 137 -10.38 -8.93 13.96
CA PRO A 137 -11.06 -7.65 14.10
C PRO A 137 -12.52 -7.90 14.48
N PRO A 138 -13.14 -6.99 15.27
CA PRO A 138 -14.52 -7.16 15.69
C PRO A 138 -15.43 -7.34 14.47
N ARG A 139 -16.36 -8.28 14.55
CA ARG A 139 -17.38 -8.47 13.51
C ARG A 139 -18.27 -7.23 13.50
N HIS A 140 -18.64 -6.74 12.30
CA HIS A 140 -19.53 -5.59 12.10
C HIS A 140 -18.89 -4.21 12.34
N LEU A 141 -17.61 -4.07 12.01
CA LEU A 141 -16.94 -2.77 11.98
C LEU A 141 -16.90 -2.27 10.53
N ASP A 142 -17.57 -1.15 10.27
CA ASP A 142 -17.63 -0.56 8.94
C ASP A 142 -16.84 0.76 8.93
N LEU A 143 -15.91 0.88 7.98
CA LEU A 143 -14.92 1.96 7.98
C LEU A 143 -15.55 3.34 7.78
N ASP A 144 -16.69 3.37 7.10
CA ASP A 144 -17.49 4.56 6.83
C ASP A 144 -18.31 5.05 8.02
N ASP A 145 -18.40 4.28 9.11
CA ASP A 145 -19.00 4.76 10.37
C ASP A 145 -18.12 5.84 11.06
N ASP A 146 -16.85 6.00 10.66
CA ASP A 146 -15.93 6.99 11.21
C ASP A 146 -15.49 8.02 10.14
N PRO A 147 -15.95 9.28 10.22
CA PRO A 147 -15.54 10.34 9.30
C PRO A 147 -14.03 10.63 9.31
N GLY A 148 -13.32 10.33 10.40
CA GLY A 148 -11.87 10.44 10.50
C GLY A 148 -11.16 9.40 9.64
N ALA A 149 -11.67 8.16 9.59
CA ALA A 149 -11.12 7.10 8.74
C ALA A 149 -11.27 7.44 7.24
N ILE A 150 -12.44 7.96 6.85
CA ILE A 150 -12.70 8.45 5.49
C ILE A 150 -11.75 9.60 5.12
N ARG A 151 -11.57 10.60 6.00
CA ARG A 151 -10.66 11.72 5.76
C ARG A 151 -9.21 11.27 5.61
N LEU A 152 -8.77 10.32 6.44
CA LEU A 152 -7.43 9.77 6.36
C LEU A 152 -7.21 9.08 5.01
N LEU A 153 -8.16 8.23 4.59
CA LEU A 153 -8.09 7.56 3.28
C LEU A 153 -8.06 8.55 2.12
N LEU A 154 -8.94 9.55 2.12
CA LEU A 154 -8.94 10.60 1.10
C LEU A 154 -7.62 11.38 1.05
N GLY A 155 -6.94 11.56 2.19
CA GLY A 155 -5.61 12.15 2.24
C GLY A 155 -4.58 11.42 1.39
N PHE A 156 -4.74 10.12 1.16
CA PHE A 156 -3.85 9.34 0.30
C PHE A 156 -4.15 9.50 -1.20
N ALA A 157 -5.39 9.87 -1.58
CA ALA A 157 -5.76 10.07 -2.99
C ALA A 157 -4.90 11.18 -3.62
N SER A 158 -4.66 12.26 -2.86
CA SER A 158 -3.90 13.44 -3.29
C SER A 158 -2.38 13.22 -3.38
N THR A 159 -1.83 12.13 -2.82
CA THR A 159 -0.40 11.84 -2.95
C THR A 159 0.01 11.27 -4.32
N THR A 160 -0.93 11.11 -5.25
CA THR A 160 -0.70 10.57 -6.60
C THR A 160 -0.56 11.65 -7.68
N GLN A 161 0.16 12.73 -7.40
CA GLN A 161 0.69 13.60 -8.46
C GLN A 161 2.18 13.90 -8.21
N PRO A 162 3.11 13.24 -8.93
CA PRO A 162 4.14 14.03 -9.57
C PRO A 162 3.45 14.86 -10.65
N GLU A 163 3.36 16.18 -10.46
CA GLU A 163 3.02 17.11 -11.55
C GLU A 163 3.89 16.77 -12.79
N PRO A 164 3.31 16.28 -13.91
CA PRO A 164 4.06 16.14 -15.15
C PRO A 164 4.14 17.53 -15.78
N GLY A 165 5.01 18.39 -15.25
CA GLY A 165 5.02 19.79 -15.64
C GLY A 165 6.15 20.67 -15.10
N GLN A 166 7.12 20.14 -14.32
CA GLN A 166 8.27 20.92 -13.87
C GLN A 166 9.61 20.23 -14.13
N THR A 167 9.76 19.65 -15.32
CA THR A 167 11.08 19.54 -15.93
C THR A 167 11.06 20.38 -17.20
N SER A 168 11.70 21.55 -17.13
CA SER A 168 12.37 22.26 -18.23
C SER A 168 12.07 23.77 -18.25
N ARG A 169 12.72 24.52 -17.35
CA ARG A 169 13.17 25.89 -17.61
C ARG A 169 14.19 26.41 -16.58
N ALA A 170 15.26 25.65 -16.36
CA ALA A 170 16.43 26.17 -15.62
C ALA A 170 17.78 25.59 -16.09
N ALA A 171 17.79 24.62 -17.01
CA ALA A 171 19.02 23.98 -17.49
C ALA A 171 19.40 24.34 -18.94
N VAL A 172 18.74 25.32 -19.55
CA VAL A 172 19.06 25.81 -20.90
C VAL A 172 19.30 27.32 -20.86
N GLU A 173 20.21 27.78 -19.98
CA GLU A 173 20.77 29.14 -20.11
C GLU A 173 22.13 29.31 -19.41
N HIS A 174 22.96 28.25 -19.36
CA HIS A 174 24.34 28.39 -18.89
C HIS A 174 25.39 27.65 -19.73
N ASN A 175 25.07 27.34 -20.99
CA ASN A 175 26.05 26.72 -21.90
C ASN A 175 26.27 27.49 -23.22
N ASP A 176 25.86 28.76 -23.27
CA ASP A 176 25.96 29.60 -24.47
C ASP A 176 26.74 30.90 -24.24
N ARG A 177 27.83 30.83 -23.44
CA ARG A 177 28.77 31.96 -23.27
C ARG A 177 30.24 31.61 -23.46
N ARG A 178 30.56 30.42 -23.99
CA ARG A 178 31.93 30.05 -24.35
C ARG A 178 31.99 29.47 -25.75
N ARG A 179 31.93 30.36 -26.76
CA ARG A 179 32.68 30.28 -28.03
C ARG A 179 32.22 31.38 -28.98
N HIS A 180 32.99 32.47 -29.06
CA HIS A 180 33.44 33.15 -30.28
C HIS A 180 34.39 34.29 -29.83
N VAL A 181 35.71 34.17 -30.09
CA VAL A 181 36.48 34.84 -31.18
C VAL A 181 36.82 36.31 -30.78
N THR A 182 38.01 36.91 -30.88
CA THR A 182 39.36 36.62 -31.39
C THR A 182 40.25 37.85 -31.07
N PHE A 183 41.55 37.61 -30.82
CA PHE A 183 42.77 38.45 -30.98
C PHE A 183 42.71 39.98 -31.15
N ALA A 184 43.54 40.68 -30.35
CA ALA A 184 44.56 41.70 -30.71
C ALA A 184 45.13 42.23 -29.37
N THR A 185 46.43 42.40 -29.13
CA THR A 185 47.46 43.11 -29.91
C THR A 185 48.83 42.61 -29.48
#